data_AF-A0A536ZNS6-F1
#
_entry.id   AF-A0A536ZNS6-F1
#
_cell.length_a   1.000
_cell.length_b   1.000
_cell.length_c   1.000
_cell.angle_alpha   90.00
_cell.angle_beta   90.00
_cell.angle_gamma   90.00
#
_symmetry.space_group_name_H-M   'P 1'
#
loop_
_entity.id
_entity.type
_entity.pdbx_description
1 polymer ?
#
loop_
_entity_poly.entity_id
_entity_poly.type
_entity_poly.pdbx_seq_one_letter_code
_entity_poly.pdbx_strand_id
1 'polypeptide(L)'
;RLFRTNWPAGGGGYFRLMPYAFSRWLIRHVNRCDEESAIFYFHPWEIDPEQPRVTGVDAKTRFRHYLNLGRTAGRLKLLLQDFHWDRMDHVVFGVA
;
A
#
# COMPACT_ATOMS: atom_id res chain seq x y z
N ARG A 1 -2.97 2.44 -15.82
CA ARG A 1 -4.47 2.35 -15.88
C ARG A 1 -4.88 0.95 -16.36
N LEU A 2 -5.94 0.30 -15.84
CA LEU A 2 -6.39 -1.01 -16.35
C LEU A 2 -7.92 -1.04 -16.55
N PHE A 3 -8.40 -1.60 -17.66
CA PHE A 3 -9.82 -1.62 -18.06
C PHE A 3 -10.48 -0.23 -18.07
N ARG A 4 -9.71 0.82 -18.43
CA ARG A 4 -10.14 2.23 -18.38
C ARG A 4 -10.44 2.76 -16.96
N THR A 5 -10.01 2.05 -15.92
CA THR A 5 -10.13 2.44 -14.51
C THR A 5 -8.76 2.65 -13.86
N ASN A 6 -8.70 3.58 -12.90
CA ASN A 6 -7.54 3.80 -12.05
C ASN A 6 -7.55 2.81 -10.89
N TRP A 7 -6.53 1.95 -10.83
CA TRP A 7 -6.37 1.00 -9.74
C TRP A 7 -5.47 1.59 -8.64
N PRO A 8 -5.76 1.33 -7.36
CA PRO A 8 -5.08 1.96 -6.24
C PRO A 8 -3.74 1.28 -5.93
N ALA A 9 -2.65 1.81 -6.52
CA ALA A 9 -1.28 1.32 -6.28
C ALA A 9 -0.62 1.92 -5.02
N GLY A 10 -1.16 3.01 -4.47
CA GLY A 10 -0.47 3.86 -3.48
C GLY A 10 -0.51 3.41 -2.02
N GLY A 11 -0.98 2.19 -1.72
CA GLY A 11 -0.94 1.65 -0.37
C GLY A 11 -2.27 1.70 0.41
N GLY A 12 -2.17 1.96 1.71
CA GLY A 12 -3.28 2.05 2.65
C GLY A 12 -4.23 0.85 2.67
N GLY A 13 -5.53 1.14 2.83
CA GLY A 13 -6.57 0.11 2.92
C GLY A 13 -6.64 -0.82 1.71
N TYR A 14 -6.28 -0.35 0.51
CA TYR A 14 -6.23 -1.19 -0.69
C TYR A 14 -5.09 -2.21 -0.65
N PHE A 15 -3.92 -1.83 -0.15
CA PHE A 15 -2.81 -2.78 0.05
C PHE A 15 -3.12 -3.85 1.09
N ARG A 16 -3.89 -3.51 2.14
CA ARG A 16 -4.38 -4.49 3.11
C ARG A 16 -5.43 -5.41 2.52
N LEU A 17 -6.33 -4.88 1.69
CA LEU A 17 -7.39 -5.63 1.03
C LEU A 17 -6.85 -6.62 -0.01
N MET A 18 -5.97 -6.15 -0.89
CA MET A 18 -5.52 -6.90 -2.06
C MET A 18 -4.40 -7.91 -1.73
N PRO A 19 -4.26 -9.00 -2.49
CA PRO A 19 -3.08 -9.85 -2.41
C PRO A 19 -1.80 -9.07 -2.76
N TYR A 20 -0.69 -9.34 -2.06
CA TYR A 20 0.58 -8.63 -2.29
C TYR A 20 1.05 -8.72 -3.75
N ALA A 21 0.88 -9.88 -4.39
CA ALA A 21 1.26 -10.06 -5.79
C ALA A 21 0.56 -9.07 -6.73
N PHE A 22 -0.68 -8.69 -6.43
CA PHE A 22 -1.43 -7.72 -7.22
C PHE A 22 -0.93 -6.29 -6.96
N SER A 23 -0.70 -5.91 -5.70
CA SER A 23 -0.07 -4.62 -5.37
C SER A 23 1.31 -4.46 -6.02
N ARG A 24 2.13 -5.52 -5.97
CA ARG A 24 3.43 -5.55 -6.64
C ARG A 24 3.31 -5.41 -8.15
N TRP A 25 2.34 -6.07 -8.77
CA TRP A 25 2.09 -5.93 -10.20
C TRP A 25 1.68 -4.50 -10.56
N LEU A 26 0.81 -3.85 -9.78
CA LEU A 26 0.41 -2.46 -10.00
C LEU A 26 1.60 -1.50 -9.95
N ILE A 27 2.47 -1.62 -8.93
CA ILE A 27 3.65 -0.76 -8.80
C ILE A 27 4.63 -1.00 -9.95
N ARG A 28 4.86 -2.26 -10.34
CA ARG A 28 5.70 -2.58 -11.51
C ARG A 28 5.12 -2.01 -12.80
N HIS A 29 3.81 -1.99 -12.95
CA HIS A 29 3.16 -1.37 -14.10
C HIS A 29 3.38 0.14 -14.12
N VAL A 30 3.24 0.83 -12.98
CA VAL A 30 3.58 2.26 -12.89
C VAL A 30 5.03 2.50 -13.30
N ASN A 31 5.98 1.73 -12.76
CA ASN A 31 7.40 1.96 -13.07
C ASN A 31 7.80 1.62 -14.51
N ARG A 32 7.16 0.63 -15.15
CA ARG A 32 7.61 0.10 -16.45
C ARG A 32 6.74 0.53 -17.63
N CYS A 33 5.46 0.77 -17.41
CA CYS A 33 4.51 1.12 -18.46
C CYS A 33 4.15 2.60 -18.41
N ASP A 34 3.93 3.13 -17.21
CA ASP A 34 3.69 4.56 -17.05
C ASP A 34 5.02 5.36 -17.01
N GLU A 35 6.17 4.66 -16.84
CA GLU A 35 7.53 5.23 -16.74
C GLU A 35 7.68 6.26 -15.61
N GLU A 36 6.91 6.07 -14.53
CA GLU A 36 6.81 7.00 -13.41
C GLU A 36 7.24 6.36 -12.08
N SER A 37 7.53 7.21 -11.10
CA SER A 37 7.78 6.79 -9.73
C SER A 37 6.48 6.50 -8.97
N ALA A 38 6.45 5.41 -8.22
CA ALA A 38 5.31 5.06 -7.39
C ALA A 38 5.48 5.61 -5.97
N ILE A 39 4.43 6.23 -5.44
CA ILE A 39 4.37 6.68 -4.04
C ILE A 39 3.54 5.68 -3.24
N PHE A 40 4.08 5.21 -2.13
CA PHE A 40 3.39 4.32 -1.22
C PHE A 40 3.24 4.95 0.16
N TYR A 41 2.03 4.91 0.70
CA TYR A 41 1.69 5.45 2.00
C TYR A 41 0.84 4.46 2.81
N PHE A 42 1.00 4.48 4.13
CA PHE A 42 0.17 3.75 5.08
C PHE A 42 0.16 4.48 6.43
N HIS A 43 -0.87 4.25 7.23
CA HIS A 43 -0.92 4.75 8.60
C HIS A 43 -0.22 3.77 9.55
N PRO A 44 0.43 4.23 10.64
CA PRO A 44 1.09 3.34 11.60
C PRO A 44 0.18 2.23 12.16
N TRP A 45 -1.10 2.53 12.40
CA TRP A 45 -2.07 1.54 12.90
C TRP A 45 -2.33 0.40 11.91
N GLU A 46 -2.05 0.56 10.61
CA GLU A 46 -2.31 -0.45 9.59
C GLU A 46 -1.36 -1.65 9.67
N ILE A 47 -0.26 -1.53 10.44
CA ILE A 47 0.71 -2.58 10.74
C ILE A 47 0.68 -3.03 12.21
N ASP A 48 -0.26 -2.52 13.01
CA ASP A 48 -0.43 -2.87 14.42
C ASP A 48 -1.62 -3.83 14.59
N PRO A 49 -1.39 -5.15 14.69
CA PRO A 49 -2.47 -6.12 14.93
C PRO A 49 -3.05 -6.06 16.35
N GLU A 50 -2.30 -5.50 17.30
CA GLU A 50 -2.63 -5.41 18.72
C GLU A 50 -3.37 -4.12 19.09
N GLN A 51 -3.61 -3.24 18.10
CA GLN A 51 -4.34 -1.99 18.30
C GLN A 51 -5.71 -2.22 19.00
N PRO A 52 -6.17 -1.25 19.81
CA PRO A 52 -7.46 -1.33 20.48
C PRO A 52 -8.63 -1.59 19.52
N ARG A 53 -9.57 -2.44 19.97
CA ARG A 53 -10.79 -2.76 19.23
C ARG A 53 -11.93 -1.86 19.69
N VAL A 54 -12.41 -1.00 18.79
CA VAL A 54 -13.53 -0.08 19.05
C VAL A 54 -14.83 -0.87 19.00
N THR A 55 -15.60 -0.80 20.09
CA THR A 55 -16.93 -1.42 20.21
C THR A 55 -18.01 -0.48 19.66
N GLY A 56 -19.20 -1.00 19.36
CA GLY A 56 -20.34 -0.18 18.90
C GLY A 56 -20.27 0.32 17.44
N VAL A 57 -19.22 0.01 16.69
CA VAL A 57 -19.11 0.37 15.26
C VAL A 57 -19.84 -0.62 14.34
N ASP A 58 -20.29 -0.11 13.19
CA ASP A 58 -20.91 -0.93 12.13
C ASP A 58 -19.92 -1.94 11.52
N ALA A 59 -20.46 -2.95 10.83
CA ALA A 59 -19.67 -4.04 10.25
C ALA A 59 -18.69 -3.58 9.16
N LYS A 60 -19.06 -2.56 8.36
CA LYS A 60 -18.21 -2.01 7.29
C LYS A 60 -17.01 -1.27 7.88
N THR A 61 -17.22 -0.50 8.94
CA THR A 61 -16.17 0.18 9.70
C THR A 61 -15.25 -0.82 10.37
N ARG A 62 -15.82 -1.83 11.05
CA ARG A 62 -15.04 -2.93 11.64
C ARG A 62 -14.17 -3.63 10.59
N PHE A 63 -14.73 -3.95 9.42
CA PHE A 63 -13.99 -4.58 8.33
C PHE A 63 -12.80 -3.72 7.86
N ARG A 64 -13.03 -2.44 7.53
CA ARG A 64 -11.97 -1.55 7.03
C ARG A 64 -10.84 -1.30 8.05
N HIS A 65 -11.17 -1.25 9.34
CA HIS A 65 -10.17 -1.12 10.39
C HIS A 65 -9.36 -2.42 10.55
N TYR A 66 -10.01 -3.57 10.59
CA TYR A 66 -9.33 -4.77 11.10
C TYR A 66 -8.90 -5.78 10.04
N LEU A 67 -9.23 -5.54 8.77
CA LEU A 67 -8.81 -6.40 7.67
C LEU A 67 -7.29 -6.55 7.58
N ASN A 68 -6.84 -7.81 7.61
CA ASN A 68 -5.47 -8.24 7.32
C ASN A 68 -4.34 -7.56 8.13
N LEU A 69 -4.61 -6.96 9.30
CA LEU A 69 -3.59 -6.28 10.13
C LEU A 69 -2.35 -7.16 10.38
N GLY A 70 -2.55 -8.43 10.78
CA GLY A 70 -1.45 -9.37 11.04
C GLY A 70 -0.63 -9.78 9.80
N ARG A 71 -1.09 -9.45 8.59
CA ARG A 71 -0.39 -9.74 7.33
C ARG A 71 0.32 -8.51 6.76
N THR A 72 -0.15 -7.30 7.08
CA THR A 72 0.32 -6.05 6.46
C THR A 72 1.82 -5.85 6.67
N ALA A 73 2.32 -6.05 7.90
CA ALA A 73 3.73 -5.86 8.21
C ALA A 73 4.65 -6.78 7.40
N GLY A 74 4.27 -8.06 7.23
CA GLY A 74 5.01 -9.01 6.40
C GLY A 74 5.01 -8.61 4.91
N ARG A 75 3.87 -8.14 4.40
CA ARG A 75 3.77 -7.64 3.01
C ARG A 75 4.58 -6.37 2.80
N LEU A 76 4.63 -5.48 3.80
CA LEU A 76 5.44 -4.27 3.76
C LEU A 76 6.93 -4.62 3.68
N LYS A 77 7.40 -5.63 4.41
CA LYS A 77 8.79 -6.11 4.29
C LYS A 77 9.11 -6.58 2.87
N LEU A 78 8.22 -7.34 2.24
CA LEU A 78 8.39 -7.76 0.85
C LEU A 78 8.41 -6.55 -0.10
N LEU A 79 7.51 -5.59 0.12
CA LEU A 79 7.44 -4.36 -0.68
C LEU A 79 8.75 -3.56 -0.62
N LEU A 80 9.34 -3.43 0.57
CA LEU A 80 10.61 -2.74 0.77
C LEU A 80 11.79 -3.47 0.12
N GLN A 81 11.69 -4.78 -0.09
CA GLN A 81 12.72 -5.60 -0.75
C GLN A 81 12.57 -5.67 -2.27
N ASP A 82 11.33 -5.70 -2.77
CA ASP A 82 11.03 -5.94 -4.18
C ASP A 82 11.23 -4.68 -5.08
N PHE A 83 11.44 -3.50 -4.48
CA PHE A 83 11.52 -2.22 -5.17
C PHE A 83 12.65 -1.33 -4.66
N HIS A 84 13.13 -0.44 -5.51
CA HIS A 84 14.04 0.63 -5.12
C HIS A 84 13.25 1.82 -4.57
N TRP A 85 13.59 2.22 -3.36
CA TRP A 85 13.01 3.37 -2.68
C TRP A 85 14.04 4.47 -2.59
N ASP A 86 13.60 5.69 -2.81
CA ASP A 86 14.43 6.87 -2.68
C ASP A 86 13.67 7.94 -1.88
N ARG A 87 14.37 9.00 -1.50
CA ARG A 87 13.78 10.15 -0.83
C ARG A 87 12.92 10.93 -1.81
N MET A 88 11.87 11.56 -1.29
CA MET A 88 10.90 12.27 -2.13
C MET A 88 11.50 13.47 -2.87
N ASP A 89 12.49 14.15 -2.30
CA ASP A 89 13.19 15.24 -2.98
C ASP A 89 14.00 14.76 -4.19
N HIS A 90 14.64 13.60 -4.09
CA HIS A 90 15.34 12.98 -5.22
C HIS A 90 14.34 12.55 -6.31
N VAL A 91 13.22 11.93 -5.91
CA VAL A 91 12.17 11.47 -6.84
C VAL A 91 11.50 12.62 -7.59
N VAL A 92 11.22 13.74 -6.92
CA VAL A 92 10.48 14.86 -7.50
C VAL A 92 11.39 15.86 -8.20
N PHE A 93 12.58 16.14 -7.65
CA PHE A 93 13.45 17.21 -8.14
C PHE A 93 14.76 16.72 -8.79
N GLY A 94 15.09 15.43 -8.69
CA GLY A 94 16.33 14.87 -9.26
C GLY A 94 17.61 15.39 -8.61
N VAL A 95 17.53 15.97 -7.41
CA VAL A 95 18.69 16.51 -6.69
C VAL A 95 19.29 15.39 -5.83
N ALA A 96 20.60 15.16 -5.95
CA ALA A 96 21.38 14.21 -5.15
C ALA A 96 22.09 14.89 -3.98
#